data_AF-A0A9P5GK49-F1
#
_entry.id   AF-A0A9P5GK49-F1
#
_cell.length_a   1.000
_cell.length_b   1.000
_cell.length_c   1.000
_cell.angle_alpha   90.00
_cell.angle_beta   90.00
_cell.angle_gamma   90.00
#
_symmetry.space_group_name_H-M   'P 1'
#
loop_
_entity.id
_entity.type
_entity.pdbx_description
1 polymer ?
#
loop_
_entity_poly.entity_id
_entity_poly.type
_entity_poly.pdbx_seq_one_letter_code
_entity_poly.pdbx_strand_id
1 'polypeptide(L)'
;MLVFRNQTSYNRFWDGRNGMNTLNTCVRNLVRTIATNSYNSKRGPPTAAEREDIERTVRILMAIPYAVKNHLRAEWGAAWVFGNAVDETLNMHPSTLYNPEYANLLPAGLEGHEDEGLGLPFQLTFFIDGFIKRGEERGWYPAPGASQMQAQLNTLTDAYGKMETIKLTPIPVAHLIHQKQVLALFGCVLPFAMVDEMGWWAVPIVSLVIFTLYGIEGIGSQLEDPFGYDRNDIKMDAIVGDSKTEIDVVLAEWRTHSKAMEALKEQPAGAVHGNLCLTPDRNESGNGSVDGKYTPPDLFLRLRPSTGR
;
A
#
# COMPACT_ATOMS: atom_id res chain seq x y z
N MET A 1 20.26 -30.07 -0.25
CA MET A 1 20.59 -28.73 0.28
C MET A 1 20.23 -27.61 -0.70
N LEU A 2 20.68 -27.66 -1.96
CA LEU A 2 20.43 -26.62 -2.97
C LEU A 2 18.92 -26.35 -3.20
N VAL A 3 18.14 -27.42 -3.36
CA VAL A 3 16.66 -27.33 -3.50
C VAL A 3 16.00 -26.70 -2.27
N PHE A 4 16.43 -27.06 -1.06
CA PHE A 4 15.89 -26.48 0.17
C PHE A 4 16.13 -24.98 0.24
N ARG A 5 17.36 -24.52 -0.06
CA ARG A 5 17.67 -23.09 -0.14
C ARG A 5 16.76 -22.39 -1.16
N ASN A 6 16.65 -22.95 -2.37
CA ASN A 6 15.84 -22.34 -3.42
C ASN A 6 14.36 -22.25 -3.02
N GLN A 7 13.82 -23.28 -2.37
CA GLN A 7 12.47 -23.26 -1.82
C GLN A 7 12.31 -22.18 -0.75
N THR A 8 13.29 -22.02 0.15
CA THR A 8 13.26 -20.96 1.18
C THR A 8 13.32 -19.57 0.55
N SER A 9 14.21 -19.33 -0.41
CA SER A 9 14.27 -18.05 -1.14
C SER A 9 12.96 -17.76 -1.88
N TYR A 10 12.41 -18.77 -2.56
CA TYR A 10 11.12 -18.63 -3.24
C TYR A 10 10.00 -18.25 -2.27
N ASN A 11 9.91 -18.92 -1.11
CA ASN A 11 8.90 -18.60 -0.09
C ASN A 11 9.05 -17.16 0.40
N ARG A 12 10.28 -16.68 0.67
CA ARG A 12 10.54 -15.28 1.06
C ARG A 12 10.02 -14.30 0.02
N PHE A 13 10.32 -14.54 -1.26
CA PHE A 13 9.84 -13.70 -2.36
C PHE A 13 8.31 -13.70 -2.46
N TRP A 14 7.71 -14.88 -2.42
CA TRP A 14 6.26 -15.05 -2.52
C TRP A 14 5.52 -14.39 -1.35
N ASP A 15 6.01 -14.60 -0.12
CA ASP A 15 5.43 -14.03 1.09
C ASP A 15 5.60 -12.50 1.13
N GLY A 16 6.75 -11.98 0.69
CA GLY A 16 6.96 -10.54 0.52
C GLY A 16 5.96 -9.91 -0.46
N ARG A 17 5.72 -10.57 -1.60
CA ARG A 17 4.72 -10.15 -2.59
C ARG A 17 3.31 -10.18 -2.02
N ASN A 18 2.94 -11.24 -1.31
CA ASN A 18 1.64 -11.35 -0.66
C ASN A 18 1.46 -10.28 0.41
N GLY A 19 2.49 -9.99 1.21
CA GLY A 19 2.49 -8.92 2.19
C GLY A 19 2.18 -7.56 1.56
N MET A 20 2.84 -7.21 0.47
CA MET A 20 2.58 -5.95 -0.25
C MET A 20 1.18 -5.91 -0.86
N ASN A 21 0.67 -7.05 -1.37
CA ASN A 21 -0.69 -7.11 -1.89
C ASN A 21 -1.75 -6.92 -0.80
N THR A 22 -1.57 -7.58 0.36
CA THR A 22 -2.44 -7.44 1.53
C THR A 22 -2.43 -6.00 2.04
N LEU A 23 -1.26 -5.38 2.15
CA LEU A 23 -1.09 -3.98 2.54
C LEU A 23 -1.95 -3.05 1.68
N ASN A 24 -1.79 -3.09 0.35
CA ASN A 24 -2.58 -2.25 -0.55
C ASN A 24 -4.08 -2.57 -0.52
N THR A 25 -4.44 -3.84 -0.37
CA THR A 25 -5.85 -4.25 -0.25
C THR A 25 -6.50 -3.65 0.99
N CYS A 26 -5.83 -3.70 2.15
CA CYS A 26 -6.32 -3.08 3.38
C CYS A 26 -6.44 -1.55 3.24
N VAL A 27 -5.45 -0.90 2.63
CA VAL A 27 -5.50 0.54 2.33
C VAL A 27 -6.72 0.88 1.46
N ARG A 28 -6.95 0.17 0.36
CA ARG A 28 -8.12 0.36 -0.52
C ARG A 28 -9.44 0.18 0.24
N ASN A 29 -9.53 -0.87 1.06
CA ASN A 29 -10.73 -1.16 1.85
C ASN A 29 -11.01 -0.07 2.90
N LEU A 30 -9.98 0.44 3.55
CA LEU A 30 -10.09 1.54 4.51
C LEU A 30 -10.49 2.84 3.80
N VAL A 31 -9.81 3.20 2.71
CA VAL A 31 -10.15 4.40 1.91
C VAL A 31 -11.60 4.35 1.45
N ARG A 32 -12.05 3.21 0.89
CA ARG A 32 -13.44 3.03 0.45
C ARG A 32 -14.42 3.20 1.60
N THR A 33 -14.20 2.49 2.71
CA THR A 33 -15.10 2.54 3.87
C THR A 33 -15.15 3.94 4.48
N ILE A 34 -14.03 4.64 4.57
CA ILE A 34 -13.94 6.02 5.06
C ILE A 34 -14.69 6.96 4.11
N ALA A 35 -14.43 6.88 2.80
CA ALA A 35 -15.06 7.75 1.82
C ALA A 35 -16.59 7.60 1.79
N THR A 36 -17.11 6.38 1.98
CA THR A 36 -18.55 6.11 1.94
C THR A 36 -19.26 6.28 3.27
N ASN A 37 -18.60 6.02 4.41
CA ASN A 37 -19.29 5.97 5.70
C ASN A 37 -19.04 7.20 6.58
N SER A 38 -18.16 8.12 6.19
CA SER A 38 -17.84 9.31 6.99
C SER A 38 -18.88 10.43 6.86
N TYR A 39 -20.17 10.09 6.93
CA TYR A 39 -21.26 11.05 7.03
C TYR A 39 -22.42 10.43 7.81
N ASN A 40 -23.27 11.28 8.39
CA ASN A 40 -24.46 10.83 9.09
C ASN A 40 -25.70 11.39 8.40
N SER A 41 -26.53 10.51 7.84
CA SER A 41 -27.77 10.89 7.13
C SER A 41 -28.71 11.75 7.97
N LYS A 42 -28.63 11.70 9.31
CA LYS A 42 -29.44 12.52 10.22
C LYS A 42 -28.84 13.91 10.48
N ARG A 43 -27.51 14.06 10.41
CA ARG A 43 -26.80 15.32 10.70
C ARG A 43 -26.52 16.14 9.44
N GLY A 44 -26.67 15.52 8.26
CA GLY A 44 -26.38 16.12 6.96
C GLY A 44 -24.91 15.90 6.55
N PRO A 45 -24.43 16.63 5.52
CA PRO A 45 -23.07 16.47 5.01
C PRO A 45 -22.01 16.87 6.06
N PRO A 46 -20.78 16.33 5.96
CA PRO A 46 -19.70 16.62 6.90
C PRO A 46 -19.33 18.10 6.90
N THR A 47 -19.01 18.64 8.07
CA THR A 47 -18.50 20.01 8.24
C THR A 47 -17.13 20.20 7.58
N ALA A 48 -16.71 21.45 7.33
CA ALA A 48 -15.40 21.74 6.74
C ALA A 48 -14.23 21.07 7.50
N ALA A 49 -14.23 21.13 8.83
CA ALA A 49 -13.22 20.49 9.68
C ALA A 49 -13.28 18.96 9.60
N GLU A 50 -14.48 18.37 9.55
CA GLU A 50 -14.63 16.92 9.38
C GLU A 50 -14.15 16.45 8.01
N ARG A 51 -14.33 17.26 6.96
CA ARG A 51 -13.79 16.96 5.63
C ARG A 51 -12.28 17.02 5.59
N GLU A 52 -11.69 18.02 6.22
CA GLU A 52 -10.23 18.11 6.36
C GLU A 52 -9.66 16.90 7.10
N ASP A 53 -10.32 16.44 8.16
CA ASP A 53 -9.95 15.22 8.91
C ASP A 53 -10.03 13.95 8.02
N ILE A 54 -11.08 13.83 7.20
CA ILE A 54 -11.22 12.73 6.22
C ILE A 54 -10.10 12.79 5.17
N GLU A 55 -9.87 13.95 4.56
CA GLU A 55 -8.83 14.10 3.54
C GLU A 55 -7.44 13.81 4.10
N ARG A 56 -7.15 14.32 5.30
CA ARG A 56 -5.90 14.04 6.01
C ARG A 56 -5.73 12.54 6.24
N THR A 57 -6.77 11.86 6.70
CA THR A 57 -6.74 10.41 6.96
C THR A 57 -6.51 9.60 5.68
N VAL A 58 -7.17 9.97 4.58
CA VAL A 58 -6.96 9.33 3.27
C VAL A 58 -5.55 9.56 2.74
N ARG A 59 -4.98 10.76 2.92
CA ARG A 59 -3.57 11.05 2.57
C ARG A 59 -2.60 10.21 3.39
N ILE A 60 -2.85 10.02 4.68
CA ILE A 60 -2.04 9.14 5.53
C ILE A 60 -2.13 7.68 5.05
N LEU A 61 -3.33 7.19 4.72
CA LEU A 61 -3.51 5.85 4.15
C LEU A 61 -2.73 5.66 2.85
N MET A 62 -2.67 6.70 2.02
CA MET A 62 -1.87 6.74 0.79
C MET A 62 -0.35 6.77 1.08
N ALA A 63 0.05 7.38 2.19
CA ALA A 63 1.45 7.45 2.63
C ALA A 63 1.97 6.12 3.19
N ILE A 64 1.12 5.29 3.80
CA ILE A 64 1.54 4.03 4.44
C ILE A 64 2.31 3.09 3.49
N PRO A 65 1.86 2.81 2.25
CA PRO A 65 2.64 1.97 1.31
C PRO A 65 4.05 2.51 1.01
N TYR A 66 4.20 3.84 0.91
CA TYR A 66 5.53 4.47 0.77
C TYR A 66 6.36 4.31 2.04
N ALA A 67 5.77 4.53 3.22
CA ALA A 67 6.45 4.36 4.50
C ALA A 67 6.99 2.92 4.62
N VAL A 68 6.19 1.92 4.27
CA VAL A 68 6.60 0.50 4.33
C VAL A 68 7.75 0.23 3.37
N LYS A 69 7.65 0.71 2.12
CA LYS A 69 8.74 0.57 1.14
C LYS A 69 10.05 1.17 1.68
N ASN A 70 10.01 2.41 2.15
CA ASN A 70 11.18 3.13 2.62
C ASN A 70 11.78 2.42 3.85
N HIS A 71 10.94 1.99 4.81
CA HIS A 71 11.38 1.25 5.98
C HIS A 71 12.08 -0.07 5.62
N LEU A 72 11.49 -0.87 4.72
CA LEU A 72 12.08 -2.15 4.28
C LEU A 72 13.40 -1.99 3.49
N ARG A 73 13.62 -0.80 2.92
CA ARG A 73 14.86 -0.42 2.22
C ARG A 73 15.85 0.34 3.09
N ALA A 74 15.54 0.55 4.38
CA ALA A 74 16.31 1.39 5.29
C ALA A 74 16.54 2.82 4.79
N GLU A 75 15.57 3.37 4.05
CA GLU A 75 15.50 4.77 3.63
C GLU A 75 14.83 5.62 4.73
N TRP A 76 15.34 5.54 5.96
CA TRP A 76 14.79 6.24 7.14
C TRP A 76 15.08 7.74 7.10
N GLY A 77 14.16 8.57 7.60
CA GLY A 77 14.47 9.95 7.99
C GLY A 77 14.80 10.96 6.87
N ALA A 78 13.92 11.14 5.89
CA ALA A 78 13.92 12.38 5.08
C ALA A 78 13.07 13.52 5.69
N ALA A 79 12.84 13.46 7.02
CA ALA A 79 11.96 14.32 7.79
C ALA A 79 12.69 15.41 8.60
N TRP A 80 13.80 15.98 8.11
CA TRP A 80 14.56 17.02 8.82
C TRP A 80 14.55 18.41 8.15
N VAL A 81 13.52 18.80 7.37
CA VAL A 81 13.54 20.12 6.68
C VAL A 81 12.27 21.00 6.79
N PHE A 82 11.23 20.64 7.54
CA PHE A 82 10.08 21.55 7.69
C PHE A 82 9.88 22.04 9.11
N GLY A 83 10.78 22.95 9.51
CA GLY A 83 10.67 23.76 10.72
C GLY A 83 11.66 24.93 10.70
N ASN A 84 11.26 26.05 10.09
CA ASN A 84 11.89 27.39 10.07
C ASN A 84 12.81 27.72 8.88
N ALA A 85 12.64 28.95 8.39
CA ALA A 85 13.19 29.47 7.15
C ALA A 85 14.62 30.03 7.31
N VAL A 86 15.38 29.96 6.21
CA VAL A 86 16.58 30.73 5.81
C VAL A 86 17.86 30.53 6.65
N ASP A 87 18.93 29.95 6.08
CA ASP A 87 20.03 30.72 5.45
C ASP A 87 21.19 29.82 4.96
N GLU A 88 21.93 30.38 4.01
CA GLU A 88 23.19 29.97 3.40
C GLU A 88 24.15 29.21 4.34
N THR A 89 24.54 27.99 3.96
CA THR A 89 25.95 27.57 3.81
C THR A 89 25.99 26.07 3.57
N LEU A 90 26.49 25.67 2.40
CA LEU A 90 27.09 24.35 2.25
C LEU A 90 28.14 24.18 3.36
N ASN A 91 27.96 23.23 4.27
CA ASN A 91 28.96 22.20 4.58
C ASN A 91 28.49 21.25 5.69
N MET A 92 28.58 19.94 5.38
CA MET A 92 28.78 18.83 6.33
C MET A 92 27.53 18.10 6.88
N HIS A 93 26.80 17.37 6.01
CA HIS A 93 26.34 15.96 6.15
C HIS A 93 25.31 15.63 5.04
N PRO A 94 25.21 14.38 4.55
CA PRO A 94 24.48 14.04 3.33
C PRO A 94 22.97 14.23 3.52
N SER A 95 22.41 15.16 2.76
CA SER A 95 21.00 15.53 2.72
C SER A 95 20.09 14.39 2.26
N THR A 96 19.17 13.94 3.12
CA THR A 96 18.15 12.93 2.83
C THR A 96 16.86 13.58 2.28
N LEU A 97 16.64 13.46 0.96
CA LEU A 97 15.43 13.94 0.26
C LEU A 97 14.38 12.84 0.19
N TYR A 98 13.20 13.03 0.79
CA TYR A 98 12.03 12.23 0.41
C TYR A 98 11.71 12.58 -1.04
N ASN A 99 11.13 11.65 -1.79
CA ASN A 99 10.44 12.05 -3.00
C ASN A 99 9.41 13.13 -2.60
N PRO A 100 9.44 14.34 -3.18
CA PRO A 100 8.55 15.44 -2.79
C PRO A 100 7.07 15.04 -2.82
N GLU A 101 6.70 14.09 -3.67
CA GLU A 101 5.34 13.55 -3.69
C GLU A 101 4.94 12.83 -2.39
N TYR A 102 5.86 12.09 -1.77
CA TYR A 102 5.59 11.37 -0.52
C TYR A 102 5.54 12.30 0.68
N ALA A 103 6.45 13.28 0.75
CA ALA A 103 6.49 14.26 1.83
C ALA A 103 5.16 15.05 1.95
N ASN A 104 4.53 15.35 0.81
CA ASN A 104 3.24 16.05 0.75
C ASN A 104 2.05 15.23 1.28
N LEU A 105 2.21 13.92 1.50
CA LEU A 105 1.16 13.05 2.04
C LEU A 105 1.23 12.94 3.56
N LEU A 106 2.38 13.26 4.16
CA LEU A 106 2.57 13.16 5.59
C LEU A 106 1.85 14.30 6.33
N PRO A 107 1.35 14.06 7.55
CA PRO A 107 0.79 15.11 8.38
C PRO A 107 1.80 16.23 8.64
N ALA A 108 1.34 17.49 8.60
CA ALA A 108 2.17 18.63 8.99
C ALA A 108 2.62 18.48 10.46
N GLY A 109 3.92 18.70 10.71
CA GLY A 109 4.52 18.56 12.04
C GLY A 109 4.65 17.12 12.54
N LEU A 110 4.56 16.11 11.66
CA LEU A 110 4.88 14.74 12.03
C LEU A 110 6.40 14.61 12.24
N GLU A 111 6.81 14.39 13.50
CA GLU A 111 8.16 13.96 13.84
C GLU A 111 8.23 12.44 13.71
N GLY A 112 9.14 11.93 12.89
CA GLY A 112 9.40 10.50 12.77
C GLY A 112 10.34 10.05 13.89
N HIS A 113 10.04 8.91 14.52
CA HIS A 113 10.86 8.31 15.58
C HIS A 113 11.55 7.01 15.11
N GLU A 114 11.89 6.93 13.81
CA GLU A 114 12.52 5.75 13.22
C GLU A 114 13.93 5.50 13.80
N ASP A 115 14.63 6.57 14.18
CA ASP A 115 15.92 6.55 14.88
C ASP A 115 15.82 6.00 16.31
N GLU A 116 14.66 6.18 16.96
CA GLU A 116 14.35 5.60 18.27
C GLU A 116 13.84 4.15 18.16
N GLY A 117 13.71 3.61 16.94
CA GLY A 117 13.25 2.25 16.67
C GLY A 117 11.74 2.12 16.43
N LEU A 118 11.01 3.23 16.31
CA LEU A 118 9.60 3.22 15.94
C LEU A 118 9.44 3.36 14.43
N GLY A 119 9.14 2.26 13.74
CA GLY A 119 8.89 2.29 12.31
C GLY A 119 7.74 3.25 11.93
N LEU A 120 8.00 4.14 10.99
CA LEU A 120 7.02 5.13 10.51
C LEU A 120 5.69 4.51 10.06
N PRO A 121 5.64 3.34 9.36
CA PRO A 121 4.38 2.70 9.00
C PRO A 121 3.48 2.44 10.19
N PHE A 122 4.05 2.02 11.31
CA PHE A 122 3.33 1.76 12.54
C PHE A 122 2.88 3.08 13.20
N GLN A 123 3.73 4.11 13.23
CA GLN A 123 3.38 5.44 13.72
C GLN A 123 2.17 6.05 12.97
N LEU A 124 2.08 5.82 11.65
CA LEU A 124 0.94 6.31 10.86
C LEU A 124 -0.39 5.65 11.22
N THR A 125 -0.37 4.41 11.76
CA THR A 125 -1.60 3.70 12.14
C THR A 125 -2.36 4.39 13.27
N PHE A 126 -1.66 5.08 14.19
CA PHE A 126 -2.29 5.80 15.31
C PHE A 126 -3.23 6.91 14.83
N PHE A 127 -2.91 7.57 13.71
CA PHE A 127 -3.80 8.59 13.14
C PHE A 127 -5.09 7.97 12.57
N ILE A 128 -4.97 6.78 11.97
CA ILE A 128 -6.11 6.03 11.43
C ILE A 128 -7.00 5.52 12.57
N ASP A 129 -6.39 4.95 13.61
CA ASP A 129 -7.08 4.49 14.82
C ASP A 129 -7.84 5.62 15.51
N GLY A 130 -7.18 6.78 15.68
CA GLY A 130 -7.81 7.99 16.21
C GLY A 130 -8.97 8.49 15.35
N PHE A 131 -8.87 8.42 14.02
CA PHE A 131 -9.97 8.74 13.12
C PHE A 131 -11.14 7.76 13.29
N ILE A 132 -10.86 6.45 13.38
CA ILE A 132 -11.88 5.42 13.55
C ILE A 132 -12.67 5.68 14.85
N LYS A 133 -11.98 5.99 15.95
CA LYS A 133 -12.61 6.34 17.22
C LYS A 133 -13.49 7.59 17.11
N ARG A 134 -12.96 8.68 16.53
CA ARG A 134 -13.71 9.93 16.36
C ARG A 134 -14.96 9.74 15.49
N GLY A 135 -14.89 8.93 14.44
CA GLY A 135 -16.04 8.69 13.57
C GLY A 135 -17.16 7.90 14.26
N GLU A 136 -16.83 6.98 15.17
CA GLU A 136 -17.81 6.31 16.02
C GLU A 136 -18.48 7.30 16.99
N GLU A 137 -17.69 8.14 17.66
CA GLU A 137 -18.20 9.20 18.56
C GLU A 137 -19.08 10.22 17.82
N ARG A 138 -18.77 10.51 16.54
CA ARG A 138 -19.59 11.35 15.64
C ARG A 138 -20.84 10.65 15.11
N GLY A 139 -20.99 9.35 15.35
CA GLY A 139 -22.09 8.53 14.86
C GLY A 139 -22.11 8.37 13.32
N TRP A 140 -20.94 8.35 12.68
CA TRP A 140 -20.79 8.10 11.25
C TRP A 140 -21.05 6.63 10.89
N TYR A 141 -20.62 5.73 11.77
CA TYR A 141 -20.85 4.30 11.66
C TYR A 141 -21.10 3.71 13.04
N PRO A 142 -21.83 2.58 13.13
CA PRO A 142 -22.04 1.88 14.39
C PRO A 142 -20.76 1.14 14.81
N ALA A 143 -20.67 0.74 16.09
CA ALA A 143 -19.54 0.01 16.66
C ALA A 143 -19.06 -1.21 15.83
N PRO A 144 -19.95 -2.05 15.22
CA PRO A 144 -19.51 -3.12 14.34
C PRO A 144 -18.75 -2.64 13.09
N GLY A 145 -19.10 -1.46 12.56
CA GLY A 145 -18.39 -0.83 11.45
C GLY A 145 -17.00 -0.35 11.86
N ALA A 146 -16.88 0.25 13.05
CA ALA A 146 -15.58 0.63 13.64
C ALA A 146 -14.68 -0.62 13.82
N SER A 147 -15.21 -1.69 14.41
CA SER A 147 -14.51 -2.96 14.59
C SER A 147 -14.04 -3.57 13.26
N GLN A 148 -14.82 -3.45 12.18
CA GLN A 148 -14.41 -3.92 10.87
C GLN A 148 -13.21 -3.13 10.32
N MET A 149 -13.21 -1.81 10.48
CA MET A 149 -12.05 -0.98 10.08
C MET A 149 -10.83 -1.28 10.93
N GLN A 150 -11.00 -1.50 12.24
CA GLN A 150 -9.91 -1.92 13.11
C GLN A 150 -9.30 -3.25 12.67
N ALA A 151 -10.12 -4.21 12.27
CA ALA A 151 -9.65 -5.50 11.75
C ALA A 151 -8.83 -5.33 10.45
N GLN A 152 -9.19 -4.38 9.58
CA GLN A 152 -8.40 -4.05 8.39
C GLN A 152 -7.05 -3.41 8.77
N LEU A 153 -7.03 -2.53 9.77
CA LEU A 153 -5.80 -1.90 10.26
C LEU A 153 -4.86 -2.91 10.93
N ASN A 154 -5.41 -3.87 11.68
CA ASN A 154 -4.66 -4.97 12.27
C ASN A 154 -4.07 -5.89 11.19
N THR A 155 -4.85 -6.23 10.16
CA THR A 155 -4.37 -7.03 9.02
C THR A 155 -3.26 -6.33 8.25
N LEU A 156 -3.37 -5.00 8.09
CA LEU A 156 -2.33 -4.16 7.50
C LEU A 156 -1.03 -4.24 8.31
N THR A 157 -1.13 -4.07 9.63
CA THR A 157 0.01 -4.10 10.55
C THR A 157 0.67 -5.49 10.59
N ASP A 158 -0.13 -6.56 10.56
CA ASP A 158 0.37 -7.94 10.47
C ASP A 158 1.14 -8.19 9.16
N ALA A 159 0.63 -7.71 8.03
CA ALA A 159 1.33 -7.81 6.74
C ALA A 159 2.67 -7.06 6.78
N TYR A 160 2.69 -5.87 7.38
CA TYR A 160 3.92 -5.11 7.59
C TYR A 160 4.93 -5.86 8.47
N GLY A 161 4.53 -6.36 9.64
CA GLY A 161 5.42 -7.11 10.54
C GLY A 161 5.97 -8.40 9.93
N LYS A 162 5.19 -9.08 9.06
CA LYS A 162 5.68 -10.22 8.28
C LYS A 162 6.78 -9.82 7.29
N MET A 163 6.60 -8.72 6.57
CA MET A 163 7.63 -8.21 5.65
C MET A 163 8.89 -7.75 6.40
N GLU A 164 8.72 -7.10 7.54
CA GLU A 164 9.83 -6.73 8.42
C GLU A 164 10.61 -7.96 8.89
N THR A 165 9.90 -9.02 9.30
CA THR A 165 10.52 -10.31 9.66
C THR A 165 11.34 -10.85 8.49
N ILE A 166 10.79 -10.88 7.27
CA ILE A 166 11.52 -11.34 6.07
C ILE A 166 12.83 -10.54 5.90
N LYS A 167 12.79 -9.21 6.04
CA LYS A 167 13.97 -8.35 5.88
C LYS A 167 15.00 -8.56 6.99
N LEU A 168 14.56 -8.59 8.24
CA LEU A 168 15.42 -8.65 9.43
C LEU A 168 15.96 -10.05 9.73
N THR A 169 15.35 -11.11 9.18
CA THR A 169 15.77 -12.50 9.41
C THR A 169 16.29 -13.14 8.12
N PRO A 170 17.47 -12.74 7.60
CA PRO A 170 18.07 -13.35 6.41
C PRO A 170 18.43 -14.83 6.66
N ILE A 171 18.62 -15.58 5.57
CA ILE A 171 19.07 -16.98 5.66
C ILE A 171 20.44 -16.99 6.36
N PRO A 172 20.69 -17.90 7.33
CA PRO A 172 21.95 -17.88 8.07
C PRO A 172 23.16 -17.94 7.14
N VAL A 173 24.08 -16.99 7.32
CA VAL A 173 25.24 -16.79 6.45
C VAL A 173 26.10 -18.05 6.32
N ALA A 174 26.22 -18.84 7.39
CA ALA A 174 26.93 -20.11 7.37
C ALA A 174 26.38 -21.09 6.32
N HIS A 175 25.05 -21.16 6.15
CA HIS A 175 24.43 -21.99 5.11
C HIS A 175 24.75 -21.48 3.71
N LEU A 176 24.72 -20.16 3.50
CA LEU A 176 25.01 -19.55 2.20
C LEU A 176 26.46 -19.81 1.76
N ILE A 177 27.42 -19.57 2.67
CA ILE A 177 28.84 -19.79 2.40
C ILE A 177 29.12 -21.27 2.16
N HIS A 178 28.65 -22.15 3.06
CA HIS A 178 28.91 -23.58 2.94
C HIS A 178 28.30 -24.17 1.67
N GLN A 179 27.08 -23.75 1.31
CA GLN A 179 26.41 -24.20 0.09
C GLN A 179 27.21 -23.83 -1.18
N LYS A 180 27.75 -22.61 -1.25
CA LYS A 180 28.60 -22.16 -2.38
C LYS A 180 29.92 -22.93 -2.44
N GLN A 181 30.57 -23.16 -1.29
CA GLN A 181 31.82 -23.91 -1.20
C GLN A 181 31.65 -25.38 -1.63
N VAL A 182 30.60 -26.05 -1.14
CA VAL A 182 30.32 -27.45 -1.50
C VAL A 182 29.98 -27.56 -2.98
N LEU A 183 29.19 -26.63 -3.54
CA LEU A 183 28.89 -26.62 -4.97
C LEU A 183 30.16 -26.42 -5.83
N ALA A 184 31.05 -25.52 -5.41
CA ALA A 184 32.32 -25.29 -6.09
C ALA A 184 33.23 -26.53 -6.04
N LEU A 185 33.40 -27.14 -4.87
CA LEU A 185 34.18 -28.37 -4.71
C LEU A 185 33.61 -29.52 -5.55
N PHE A 186 32.28 -29.69 -5.53
CA PHE A 186 31.61 -30.69 -6.35
C PHE A 186 31.89 -30.48 -7.85
N GLY A 187 31.75 -29.23 -8.34
CA GLY A 187 32.05 -28.89 -9.73
C GLY A 187 33.52 -29.11 -10.11
N CYS A 188 34.46 -28.89 -9.19
CA CYS A 188 35.89 -29.14 -9.42
C CYS A 188 36.24 -30.63 -9.45
N VAL A 189 35.61 -31.46 -8.62
CA VAL A 189 35.92 -32.90 -8.52
C VAL A 189 35.23 -33.71 -9.62
N LEU A 190 34.02 -33.32 -10.03
CA LEU A 190 33.21 -34.02 -11.02
C LEU A 190 33.94 -34.37 -12.34
N PRO A 191 34.72 -33.48 -13.00
CA PRO A 191 35.42 -33.83 -14.24
C PRO A 191 36.45 -34.95 -14.06
N PHE A 192 37.15 -34.99 -12.92
CA PHE A 192 38.12 -36.06 -12.64
C PHE A 192 37.44 -37.40 -12.38
N ALA A 193 36.23 -37.39 -11.81
CA ALA A 193 35.45 -38.61 -11.59
C ALA A 193 34.90 -39.21 -12.89
N MET A 194 34.62 -38.39 -13.91
CA MET A 194 33.95 -38.84 -15.14
C MET A 194 34.90 -39.07 -16.33
N VAL A 195 36.15 -38.61 -16.25
CA VAL A 195 37.09 -38.63 -17.39
C VAL A 195 37.46 -40.04 -17.85
N ASP A 196 37.60 -41.00 -16.93
CA ASP A 196 38.05 -42.36 -17.25
C ASP A 196 37.00 -43.15 -18.06
N GLU A 197 35.71 -42.91 -17.81
CA GLU A 197 34.61 -43.59 -18.50
C GLU A 197 34.20 -42.88 -19.81
N MET A 198 34.21 -41.56 -19.83
CA MET A 198 33.63 -40.76 -20.92
C MET A 198 34.65 -40.05 -21.82
N GLY A 199 35.92 -40.00 -21.43
CA GLY A 199 36.96 -39.27 -22.17
C GLY A 199 36.54 -37.84 -22.50
N TRP A 200 36.61 -37.46 -23.77
CA TRP A 200 36.24 -36.11 -24.24
C TRP A 200 34.76 -35.75 -24.06
N TRP A 201 33.85 -36.72 -23.99
CA TRP A 201 32.43 -36.45 -23.71
C TRP A 201 32.17 -35.95 -22.29
N ALA A 202 33.13 -36.16 -21.36
CA ALA A 202 33.04 -35.61 -20.01
C ALA A 202 32.93 -34.08 -20.03
N VAL A 203 33.63 -33.39 -20.94
CA VAL A 203 33.66 -31.93 -21.00
C VAL A 203 32.25 -31.32 -21.21
N PRO A 204 31.51 -31.64 -22.28
CA PRO A 204 30.17 -31.08 -22.49
C PRO A 204 29.15 -31.53 -21.43
N ILE A 205 29.24 -32.78 -20.96
CA ILE A 205 28.31 -33.31 -19.95
C ILE A 205 28.51 -32.62 -18.60
N VAL A 206 29.75 -32.55 -18.11
CA VAL A 206 30.10 -31.88 -16.86
C VAL A 206 29.77 -30.39 -16.94
N SER A 207 30.04 -29.74 -18.07
CA SER A 207 29.66 -28.34 -18.27
C SER A 207 28.15 -28.12 -18.13
N LEU A 208 27.34 -29.01 -18.72
CA LEU A 208 25.88 -28.97 -18.59
C LEU A 208 25.43 -29.18 -17.13
N VAL A 209 26.01 -30.14 -16.43
CA VAL A 209 25.70 -30.40 -15.01
C VAL A 209 26.06 -29.18 -14.15
N ILE A 210 27.26 -28.62 -14.30
CA ILE A 210 27.69 -27.43 -13.56
C ILE A 210 26.78 -26.25 -13.87
N PHE A 211 26.46 -26.01 -15.15
CA PHE A 211 25.54 -24.94 -15.56
C PHE A 211 24.18 -25.07 -14.87
N THR A 212 23.59 -26.28 -14.83
CA THR A 212 22.29 -26.48 -14.17
C THR A 212 22.36 -26.25 -12.66
N LEU A 213 23.41 -26.75 -11.98
CA LEU A 213 23.54 -26.60 -10.53
C LEU A 213 23.80 -25.15 -10.11
N TYR A 214 24.70 -24.44 -10.80
CA TYR A 214 24.92 -23.01 -10.56
C TYR A 214 23.72 -22.16 -11.00
N GLY A 215 22.99 -22.57 -12.03
CA GLY A 215 21.75 -21.91 -12.42
C GLY A 215 20.71 -21.91 -11.30
N ILE A 216 20.47 -23.06 -10.65
CA ILE A 216 19.53 -23.14 -9.53
C ILE A 216 20.05 -22.34 -8.31
N GLU A 217 21.35 -22.35 -8.05
CA GLU A 217 21.95 -21.57 -6.96
C GLU A 217 21.79 -20.06 -7.19
N GLY A 218 22.01 -19.61 -8.41
CA GLY A 218 21.84 -18.22 -8.82
C GLY A 218 20.39 -17.74 -8.72
N ILE A 219 19.42 -18.56 -9.13
CA ILE A 219 17.98 -18.25 -8.96
C ILE A 219 17.65 -18.06 -7.48
N GLY A 220 18.09 -18.98 -6.63
CA GLY A 220 17.87 -18.89 -5.18
C GLY A 220 18.49 -17.63 -4.57
N SER A 221 19.66 -17.20 -5.08
CA SER A 221 20.30 -15.96 -4.62
C SER A 221 19.52 -14.71 -5.02
N GLN A 222 18.90 -14.68 -6.20
CA GLN A 222 18.13 -13.54 -6.67
C GLN A 222 16.79 -13.37 -5.95
N LEU A 223 16.18 -14.47 -5.48
CA LEU A 223 14.89 -14.43 -4.79
C LEU A 223 15.01 -14.19 -3.27
N GLU A 224 16.23 -14.13 -2.73
CA GLU A 224 16.47 -14.14 -1.28
C GLU A 224 16.14 -12.82 -0.58
N ASP A 225 16.41 -11.67 -1.22
CA ASP A 225 16.10 -10.32 -0.71
C ASP A 225 15.05 -9.62 -1.60
N PRO A 226 13.76 -9.92 -1.44
CA PRO A 226 12.73 -9.51 -2.41
C PRO A 226 12.42 -8.01 -2.43
N PHE A 227 12.95 -7.23 -1.49
CA PHE A 227 12.65 -5.80 -1.32
C PHE A 227 13.77 -4.87 -1.80
N GLY A 228 14.82 -5.43 -2.40
CA GLY A 228 15.96 -4.69 -2.91
C GLY A 228 15.68 -3.87 -4.17
N TYR A 229 16.73 -3.72 -4.97
CA TYR A 229 16.73 -2.99 -6.25
C TYR A 229 17.13 -3.88 -7.43
N ASP A 230 17.26 -5.20 -7.23
CA ASP A 230 17.59 -6.10 -8.31
C ASP A 230 16.45 -6.17 -9.31
N ARG A 231 16.77 -6.48 -10.56
CA ARG A 231 15.79 -6.52 -11.67
C ARG A 231 14.62 -7.47 -11.39
N ASN A 232 14.86 -8.51 -10.60
CA ASN A 232 13.90 -9.56 -10.28
C ASN A 232 13.22 -9.37 -8.91
N ASP A 233 13.54 -8.30 -8.18
CA ASP A 233 12.88 -7.96 -6.93
C ASP A 233 11.45 -7.48 -7.15
N ILE A 234 10.71 -7.39 -6.06
CA ILE A 234 9.37 -6.82 -6.08
C ILE A 234 9.49 -5.34 -6.49
N LYS A 235 8.75 -4.95 -7.52
CA LYS A 235 8.69 -3.57 -8.02
C LYS A 235 7.90 -2.64 -7.08
N MET A 236 8.42 -2.43 -5.88
CA MET A 236 7.75 -1.68 -4.82
C MET A 236 7.39 -0.26 -5.26
N ASP A 237 8.29 0.42 -5.97
CA ASP A 237 8.05 1.79 -6.46
C ASP A 237 6.84 1.88 -7.40
N ALA A 238 6.70 0.92 -8.31
CA ALA A 238 5.55 0.86 -9.22
C ALA A 238 4.26 0.56 -8.46
N ILE A 239 4.28 -0.43 -7.56
CA ILE A 239 3.11 -0.81 -6.77
C ILE A 239 2.59 0.36 -5.92
N VAL A 240 3.52 1.08 -5.28
CA VAL A 240 3.20 2.22 -4.42
C VAL A 240 2.72 3.41 -5.25
N GLY A 241 3.37 3.70 -6.40
CA GLY A 241 2.94 4.77 -7.31
C GLY A 241 1.56 4.53 -7.94
N ASP A 242 1.26 3.29 -8.32
CA ASP A 242 -0.06 2.90 -8.81
C ASP A 242 -1.13 3.09 -7.72
N SER A 243 -0.83 2.63 -6.50
CA SER A 243 -1.75 2.77 -5.36
C SER A 243 -2.00 4.23 -4.99
N LYS A 244 -0.97 5.08 -5.07
CA LYS A 244 -1.09 6.53 -4.90
C LYS A 244 -2.04 7.14 -5.93
N THR A 245 -1.79 6.87 -7.21
CA THR A 245 -2.60 7.38 -8.32
C THR A 245 -4.07 6.97 -8.18
N GLU A 246 -4.31 5.71 -7.82
CA GLU A 246 -5.66 5.18 -7.58
C GLU A 246 -6.37 5.94 -6.45
N ILE A 247 -5.74 6.10 -5.29
CA ILE A 247 -6.33 6.77 -4.13
C ILE A 247 -6.50 8.28 -4.39
N ASP A 248 -5.59 8.91 -5.14
CA ASP A 248 -5.70 10.32 -5.54
C ASP A 248 -6.97 10.56 -6.36
N VAL A 249 -7.29 9.67 -7.30
CA VAL A 249 -8.53 9.74 -8.08
C VAL A 249 -9.77 9.58 -7.20
N VAL A 250 -9.75 8.62 -6.26
CA VAL A 250 -10.84 8.43 -5.29
C VAL A 250 -11.06 9.70 -4.48
N LEU A 251 -9.98 10.32 -3.99
CA LEU A 251 -10.05 11.54 -3.19
C LEU A 251 -10.56 12.74 -4.02
N ALA A 252 -10.16 12.86 -5.28
CA ALA A 252 -10.63 13.91 -6.19
C ALA A 252 -12.13 13.79 -6.50
N GLU A 253 -12.62 12.58 -6.75
CA GLU A 253 -14.04 12.32 -6.95
C GLU A 253 -14.83 12.54 -5.65
N TRP A 254 -14.29 12.13 -4.50
CA TRP A 254 -14.90 12.40 -3.19
C TRP A 254 -15.03 13.89 -2.89
N ARG A 255 -14.02 14.71 -3.22
CA ARG A 255 -14.09 16.17 -3.11
C ARG A 255 -15.21 16.77 -3.97
N THR A 256 -15.34 16.28 -5.20
CA THR A 256 -16.37 16.74 -6.14
C THR A 256 -17.76 16.39 -5.62
N HIS A 257 -17.93 15.15 -5.17
CA HIS A 257 -19.17 14.68 -4.54
C HIS A 257 -19.50 15.50 -3.28
N SER A 258 -18.52 15.73 -2.39
CA SER A 258 -18.72 16.51 -1.17
C SER A 258 -19.17 17.95 -1.47
N LYS A 259 -18.61 18.62 -2.47
CA LYS A 259 -19.05 19.96 -2.90
C LYS A 259 -20.46 19.95 -3.47
N ALA A 260 -20.83 18.94 -4.26
CA ALA A 260 -22.18 18.80 -4.78
C ALA A 260 -23.22 18.61 -3.66
N MET A 261 -22.87 17.83 -2.63
CA MET A 261 -23.70 17.63 -1.44
C MET A 261 -23.97 18.93 -0.69
N GLU A 262 -22.97 19.82 -0.59
CA GLU A 262 -23.13 21.15 0.02
C GLU A 262 -24.03 22.07 -0.80
N ALA A 263 -23.80 22.15 -2.12
CA ALA A 263 -24.58 23.00 -3.01
C ALA A 263 -26.08 22.61 -3.01
N LEU A 264 -26.40 21.34 -2.82
CA LEU A 264 -27.78 20.86 -2.67
C LEU A 264 -28.42 21.29 -1.34
N LYS A 265 -27.63 21.41 -0.25
CA LYS A 265 -28.12 21.84 1.06
C LYS A 265 -28.51 23.32 1.08
N GLU A 266 -27.84 24.15 0.28
CA GLU A 266 -28.08 25.60 0.21
C GLU A 266 -29.29 25.98 -0.65
N GLN A 267 -29.90 25.04 -1.39
CA GLN A 267 -31.08 25.31 -2.22
C GLN A 267 -32.37 25.32 -1.38
N PRO A 268 -33.27 26.31 -1.57
CA PRO A 268 -34.50 26.39 -0.81
C PRO A 268 -35.43 25.21 -1.12
N ALA A 269 -36.09 24.71 -0.07
CA ALA A 269 -37.09 23.65 -0.13
C ALA A 269 -38.30 24.06 -1.01
N GLY A 270 -38.18 23.87 -2.32
CA GLY A 270 -39.19 24.31 -3.28
C GLY A 270 -38.70 24.47 -4.73
N ALA A 271 -37.39 24.40 -4.99
CA ALA A 271 -36.90 24.34 -6.36
C ALA A 271 -37.19 22.95 -6.96
N VAL A 272 -38.20 22.87 -7.82
CA VAL A 272 -38.52 21.68 -8.63
C VAL A 272 -37.24 21.18 -9.30
N HIS A 273 -36.86 19.93 -9.03
CA HIS A 273 -35.75 19.25 -9.67
C HIS A 273 -36.07 19.02 -11.16
N GLY A 274 -35.82 20.02 -11.99
CA GLY A 274 -35.46 19.78 -13.37
C GLY A 274 -34.02 19.26 -13.40
N ASN A 275 -33.85 17.95 -13.58
CA ASN A 275 -32.60 17.24 -13.90
C ASN A 275 -31.68 16.73 -12.77
N LEU A 276 -32.11 16.63 -11.51
CA LEU A 276 -31.30 15.95 -10.47
C LEU A 276 -32.01 14.81 -9.70
N CYS A 277 -33.08 14.24 -10.27
CA CYS A 277 -33.61 12.96 -9.79
C CYS A 277 -33.01 11.80 -10.61
N LEU A 278 -32.16 10.99 -9.98
CA LEU A 278 -31.96 9.60 -10.39
C LEU A 278 -33.20 8.81 -9.95
N THR A 279 -34.29 8.86 -10.71
CA THR A 279 -35.32 7.83 -10.62
C THR A 279 -34.99 6.74 -11.65
N PRO A 280 -34.73 5.49 -11.23
CA PRO A 280 -34.87 4.39 -12.16
C PRO A 280 -36.36 4.28 -12.46
N ASP A 281 -36.73 4.32 -13.74
CA ASP A 281 -38.07 3.94 -14.19
C ASP A 281 -38.40 2.56 -13.60
N ARG A 282 -39.25 2.53 -12.59
CA ARG A 282 -40.04 1.37 -12.23
C ARG A 282 -41.49 1.81 -12.20
N ASN A 283 -42.22 1.31 -13.19
CA ASN A 283 -43.66 1.14 -13.16
C ASN A 283 -44.07 0.50 -11.82
N GLU A 284 -44.44 1.31 -10.83
CA GLU A 284 -45.18 0.86 -9.67
C GLU A 284 -46.36 1.82 -9.46
N SER A 285 -47.50 1.40 -10.01
CA SER A 285 -48.81 1.81 -9.53
C SER A 285 -48.92 1.40 -8.05
N GLY A 286 -48.58 2.31 -7.15
CA GLY A 286 -48.60 2.09 -5.71
C GLY A 286 -48.72 3.41 -4.97
N ASN A 287 -49.89 3.66 -4.41
CA ASN A 287 -50.21 4.81 -3.57
C ASN A 287 -49.31 4.78 -2.32
N GLY A 288 -48.37 5.72 -2.19
CA GLY A 288 -47.43 5.77 -1.07
C GLY A 288 -46.77 7.15 -0.96
N SER A 289 -46.79 7.72 0.25
CA SER A 289 -46.39 9.09 0.59
C SER A 289 -45.03 9.51 0.03
N VAL A 290 -45.00 10.68 -0.61
CA VAL A 290 -43.76 11.39 -0.94
C VAL A 290 -43.18 11.97 0.36
N ASP A 291 -42.58 11.12 1.18
CA ASP A 291 -41.60 11.55 2.17
C ASP A 291 -40.36 11.99 1.37
N GLY A 292 -40.15 13.30 1.26
CA GLY A 292 -39.00 13.92 0.58
C GLY A 292 -37.68 13.59 1.28
N LYS A 293 -37.26 12.34 1.22
CA LYS A 293 -35.98 11.87 1.73
C LYS A 293 -34.89 12.29 0.75
N TYR A 294 -33.97 13.12 1.24
CA TYR A 294 -32.74 13.49 0.55
C TYR A 294 -31.94 12.24 0.16
N THR A 295 -31.65 12.10 -1.14
CA THR A 295 -30.82 11.01 -1.69
C THR A 295 -29.50 11.61 -2.19
N PRO A 296 -28.35 11.27 -1.59
CA PRO A 296 -27.05 11.70 -2.08
C PRO A 296 -26.80 11.20 -3.52
N PRO A 297 -26.19 11.98 -4.42
CA PRO A 297 -25.68 11.47 -5.69
C PRO A 297 -24.57 10.43 -5.45
N ASP A 298 -24.58 9.29 -6.13
CA ASP A 298 -23.57 8.25 -5.92
C ASP A 298 -22.17 8.66 -6.40
N LEU A 299 -21.13 8.20 -5.68
CA LEU A 299 -19.73 8.34 -6.10
C LEU A 299 -19.52 7.67 -7.46
N PHE A 300 -18.73 8.28 -8.35
CA PHE A 300 -18.37 7.78 -9.69
C PHE A 300 -19.50 7.68 -10.73
N LEU A 301 -20.77 7.99 -10.40
CA LEU A 301 -21.83 8.03 -11.42
C LEU A 301 -21.81 9.35 -12.18
N ARG A 302 -21.60 9.28 -13.49
CA ARG A 302 -21.81 10.41 -14.42
C ARG A 302 -22.98 10.06 -15.35
N LEU A 303 -23.97 10.94 -15.43
CA LEU A 303 -25.06 10.79 -16.40
C LEU A 303 -24.50 10.93 -17.83
N ARG A 304 -24.85 9.98 -18.72
CA ARG A 304 -24.68 10.23 -20.16
C ARG A 304 -25.66 11.32 -20.58
N PRO A 305 -25.27 12.26 -21.46
CA PRO A 305 -26.24 13.15 -22.08
C PRO A 305 -27.28 12.30 -22.80
N SER A 306 -28.56 12.45 -22.43
CA SER A 306 -29.65 11.87 -23.20
C SER A 306 -29.63 12.54 -24.58
N THR A 307 -29.18 11.82 -25.60
CA THR A 307 -29.39 12.23 -26.98
C THR A 307 -30.87 12.00 -27.26
N GLY A 308 -31.68 13.05 -27.08
CA GLY A 308 -33.09 13.04 -27.46
C GLY A 308 -33.22 12.62 -28.92
N ARG A 309 -34.02 11.58 -29.16
CA ARG A 309 -34.64 11.25 -30.45
C ARG A 309 -36.13 11.36 -30.27
#